data_AF-A0A945ZJ90-F1
#
_entry.id   AF-A0A945ZJ90-F1
#
_cell.length_a   1.000
_cell.length_b   1.000
_cell.length_c   1.000
_cell.angle_alpha   90.00
_cell.angle_beta   90.00
_cell.angle_gamma   90.00
#
_symmetry.space_group_name_H-M   'P 1'
#
loop_
_entity.id
_entity.type
_entity.pdbx_description
1 polymer ?
#
loop_
_entity_poly.entity_id
_entity_poly.type
_entity_poly.pdbx_seq_one_letter_code
_entity_poly.pdbx_strand_id
1 'polypeptide(L)'
;PSLYEGFGLPLLESLAFKKPVITTKSTVMQEVLGEAGLYYDPRKTTDLAFQMSFLANNKEFQQQLLEHSKTVLKKYSWQKTANQAYKVFKSLA
;
A
#
# COMPACT_ATOMS: atom_id res chain seq x y z
N PRO A 1 -5.81 -12.97 -3.30
CA PRO A 1 -5.48 -12.42 -1.96
C PRO A 1 -4.28 -13.18 -1.35
N SER A 2 -3.13 -12.50 -1.23
CA SER A 2 -1.83 -13.11 -0.86
C SER A 2 -1.73 -13.42 0.64
N LEU A 3 -1.11 -14.54 1.04
CA LEU A 3 -0.83 -14.85 2.46
C LEU A 3 0.44 -14.16 2.99
N TYR A 4 1.39 -13.91 2.09
CA TYR A 4 2.66 -13.25 2.36
C TYR A 4 3.03 -12.39 1.15
N GLU A 5 3.56 -11.21 1.41
CA GLU A 5 4.04 -10.28 0.38
C GLU A 5 5.33 -9.61 0.84
N GLY A 6 6.17 -9.26 -0.14
CA GLY A 6 7.33 -8.38 0.07
C GLY A 6 6.89 -6.92 0.23
N PHE A 7 7.64 -5.97 -0.35
CA PHE A 7 7.36 -4.54 -0.19
C PHE A 7 6.00 -4.07 -0.74
N GLY A 8 5.43 -4.75 -1.72
CA GLY A 8 4.10 -4.39 -2.26
C GLY A 8 4.13 -3.32 -3.35
N LEU A 9 5.10 -3.38 -4.28
CA LEU A 9 5.14 -2.50 -5.45
C LEU A 9 3.80 -2.43 -6.22
N PRO A 10 3.07 -3.55 -6.45
CA PRO A 10 1.77 -3.49 -7.11
C PRO A 10 0.74 -2.63 -6.36
N LEU A 11 0.84 -2.52 -5.04
CA LEU A 11 -0.07 -1.69 -4.24
C LEU A 11 0.25 -0.20 -4.43
N LEU A 12 1.54 0.16 -4.52
CA LEU A 12 1.95 1.53 -4.85
C LEU A 12 1.55 1.93 -6.27
N GLU A 13 1.67 1.01 -7.22
CA GLU A 13 1.20 1.21 -8.60
C GLU A 13 -0.31 1.44 -8.64
N SER A 14 -1.09 0.61 -7.93
CA SER A 14 -2.54 0.79 -7.79
C SER A 14 -2.90 2.18 -7.28
N LEU A 15 -2.22 2.65 -6.23
CA LEU A 15 -2.41 4.00 -5.69
C LEU A 15 -2.04 5.09 -6.70
N ALA A 16 -0.95 4.92 -7.46
CA ALA A 16 -0.55 5.86 -8.51
C ALA A 16 -1.61 5.97 -9.63
N PHE A 17 -2.30 4.87 -9.94
CA PHE A 17 -3.45 4.84 -10.85
C PHE A 17 -4.77 5.27 -10.20
N LYS A 18 -4.73 5.83 -8.99
CA LYS A 18 -5.90 6.27 -8.21
C LYS A 18 -6.90 5.15 -7.97
N LYS A 19 -6.40 3.94 -7.69
CA LYS A 19 -7.20 2.78 -7.32
C LYS A 19 -6.97 2.42 -5.86
N PRO A 20 -7.99 2.55 -4.98
CA PRO A 20 -7.88 2.15 -3.59
C PRO A 20 -7.53 0.66 -3.47
N VAL A 21 -6.85 0.29 -2.38
CA VAL A 21 -6.27 -1.06 -2.23
C VAL A 21 -6.81 -1.74 -0.98
N ILE A 22 -7.15 -3.03 -1.11
CA ILE A 22 -7.45 -3.94 0.00
C ILE A 22 -6.32 -4.96 0.05
N THR A 23 -5.66 -5.11 1.20
CA THR A 23 -4.52 -6.01 1.37
C THR A 23 -4.51 -6.69 2.74
N THR A 24 -3.58 -7.60 2.99
CA THR A 24 -3.53 -8.34 4.25
C THR A 24 -2.94 -7.54 5.40
N LYS A 25 -3.41 -7.85 6.62
CA LYS A 25 -2.90 -7.25 7.86
C LYS A 25 -1.53 -7.83 8.30
N SER A 26 -1.18 -9.05 7.91
CA SER A 26 -0.10 -9.84 8.54
C SER A 26 1.31 -9.63 7.97
N THR A 27 1.56 -8.53 7.25
CA THR A 27 2.82 -8.30 6.51
C THR A 27 3.27 -6.84 6.63
N VAL A 28 4.28 -6.44 5.86
CA VAL A 28 4.81 -5.06 5.81
C VAL A 28 3.80 -4.02 5.29
N MET A 29 2.63 -4.46 4.79
CA MET A 29 1.68 -3.57 4.13
C MET A 29 1.13 -2.46 5.01
N GLN A 30 0.95 -2.71 6.30
CA GLN A 30 0.51 -1.67 7.24
C GLN A 30 1.57 -0.57 7.40
N GLU A 31 2.85 -0.93 7.34
CA GLU A 31 3.97 0.02 7.38
C GLU A 31 4.10 0.82 6.07
N VAL A 32 3.88 0.14 4.94
CA VAL A 32 4.01 0.77 3.61
C VAL A 32 2.85 1.71 3.31
N LEU A 33 1.61 1.25 3.52
CA LEU A 33 0.40 1.95 3.08
C LEU A 33 -0.25 2.80 4.18
N GLY A 34 -0.07 2.47 5.46
CA GLY A 34 -0.70 3.20 6.57
C GLY A 34 -2.21 3.38 6.38
N GLU A 35 -2.68 4.61 6.32
CA GLU A 35 -4.11 4.94 6.16
C GLU A 35 -4.59 4.97 4.69
N ALA A 36 -3.71 4.66 3.72
CA ALA A 36 -4.05 4.62 2.29
C ALA A 36 -4.56 3.25 1.82
N GLY A 37 -4.71 2.28 2.72
CA GLY A 37 -5.17 0.93 2.41
C GLY A 37 -6.21 0.43 3.40
N LEU A 38 -7.05 -0.51 2.94
CA LEU A 38 -7.87 -1.35 3.79
C LEU A 38 -7.16 -2.67 4.06
N TYR A 39 -7.36 -3.20 5.25
CA TYR A 39 -6.68 -4.42 5.70
C TYR A 39 -7.69 -5.49 6.08
N TYR A 40 -7.43 -6.73 5.68
CA TYR A 40 -8.20 -7.90 6.10
C TYR A 40 -7.29 -9.00 6.64
N ASP A 41 -7.86 -9.91 7.42
CA ASP A 41 -7.20 -11.15 7.83
C ASP A 41 -7.21 -12.17 6.67
N PRO A 42 -6.04 -12.58 6.15
CA PRO A 42 -5.97 -13.56 5.05
C PRO A 42 -6.60 -14.92 5.36
N ARG A 43 -6.78 -15.26 6.64
CA ARG A 43 -7.36 -16.53 7.08
C ARG A 43 -8.87 -16.45 7.25
N LYS A 44 -9.48 -15.28 7.02
CA LYS A 44 -10.91 -15.02 7.24
C LYS A 44 -11.55 -14.42 6.00
N THR A 45 -12.06 -15.28 5.12
CA THR A 45 -12.68 -14.86 3.85
C THR A 45 -13.86 -13.89 4.02
N THR A 46 -14.60 -14.00 5.13
CA THR A 46 -15.70 -13.08 5.46
C THR A 46 -15.22 -11.66 5.75
N ASP A 47 -13.99 -11.48 6.24
CA ASP A 47 -13.39 -10.16 6.43
C ASP A 47 -13.07 -9.51 5.09
N LEU A 48 -12.43 -10.25 4.16
CA LEU A 48 -12.19 -9.75 2.80
C LEU A 48 -13.50 -9.35 2.11
N ALA A 49 -14.53 -10.19 2.18
CA ALA A 49 -15.83 -9.91 1.59
C ALA A 49 -16.46 -8.64 2.17
N PHE A 50 -16.34 -8.44 3.49
CA PHE A 50 -16.78 -7.22 4.15
C PHE A 50 -16.02 -5.99 3.64
N GLN A 51 -14.68 -6.04 3.57
CA GLN A 51 -13.88 -4.91 3.07
C GLN A 51 -14.22 -4.57 1.62
N MET A 52 -14.40 -5.58 0.76
CA MET A 52 -14.81 -5.39 -0.64
C MET A 52 -16.18 -4.71 -0.74
N SER A 53 -17.16 -5.19 0.01
CA SER A 53 -18.51 -4.62 0.04
C SER A 53 -18.51 -3.19 0.58
N PHE A 54 -17.80 -2.96 1.69
CA PHE A 54 -17.65 -1.63 2.30
C PHE A 54 -17.04 -0.64 1.30
N LEU A 55 -15.92 -0.99 0.68
CA LEU A 55 -15.24 -0.13 -0.28
C LEU A 55 -16.12 0.15 -1.50
N ALA A 56 -16.80 -0.86 -2.05
CA ALA A 56 -17.66 -0.71 -3.23
C ALA A 56 -18.83 0.25 -2.99
N ASN A 57 -19.37 0.27 -1.78
CA ASN A 57 -20.54 1.08 -1.42
C ASN A 57 -20.21 2.44 -0.80
N ASN A 58 -18.94 2.71 -0.45
CA ASN A 58 -18.56 3.92 0.28
C ASN A 58 -17.61 4.81 -0.53
N LYS A 59 -18.19 5.62 -1.43
CA LYS A 59 -17.43 6.52 -2.32
C LYS A 59 -16.63 7.59 -1.56
N GLU A 60 -17.16 8.11 -0.46
CA GLU A 60 -16.46 9.09 0.36
C GLU A 60 -15.19 8.47 0.96
N PHE A 61 -15.31 7.25 1.49
CA PHE A 61 -14.16 6.53 2.01
C PHE A 61 -13.12 6.20 0.92
N GLN A 62 -13.55 5.84 -0.30
CA GLN A 62 -12.62 5.70 -1.43
C GLN A 62 -11.82 6.98 -1.65
N GLN A 63 -12.47 8.14 -1.63
CA GLN A 63 -11.78 9.43 -1.80
C GLN A 63 -10.80 9.69 -0.65
N GLN A 64 -11.18 9.39 0.60
CA GLN A 64 -10.30 9.52 1.76
C GLN A 64 -9.02 8.66 1.61
N LEU A 65 -9.17 7.39 1.19
CA LEU A 65 -8.01 6.53 0.91
C LEU A 65 -7.10 7.12 -0.18
N LEU A 66 -7.68 7.69 -1.24
CA LEU A 66 -6.92 8.34 -2.31
C LEU A 66 -6.22 9.62 -1.84
N GLU A 67 -6.81 10.38 -0.92
CA GLU A 67 -6.13 11.52 -0.31
C GLU A 67 -4.91 11.07 0.52
N HIS A 68 -5.07 10.04 1.37
CA HIS A 68 -3.95 9.47 2.12
C HIS A 68 -2.86 8.88 1.19
N SER A 69 -3.25 8.33 0.04
CA SER A 69 -2.31 7.77 -0.93
C SER A 69 -1.29 8.78 -1.43
N LYS A 70 -1.63 10.08 -1.47
CA LYS A 70 -0.71 11.14 -1.88
C LYS A 70 0.51 11.22 -0.96
N THR A 71 0.33 10.99 0.33
CA THR A 71 1.41 10.98 1.32
C THR A 71 2.31 9.76 1.13
N VAL A 72 1.71 8.59 0.88
CA VAL A 72 2.43 7.34 0.60
C VAL A 72 3.28 7.47 -0.67
N LEU A 73 2.70 7.95 -1.77
CA LEU A 73 3.40 8.10 -3.06
C LEU A 73 4.53 9.13 -3.02
N LYS A 74 4.47 10.13 -2.14
CA LYS A 74 5.58 11.08 -1.92
C LYS A 74 6.76 10.44 -1.18
N LYS A 75 6.53 9.40 -0.37
CA LYS A 75 7.57 8.75 0.44
C LYS A 75 8.51 7.88 -0.40
N TYR A 76 7.97 7.26 -1.46
CA TYR A 76 8.64 6.24 -2.26
C TYR A 76 8.83 6.69 -3.71
N SER A 77 10.08 6.72 -4.18
CA SER A 77 10.39 6.96 -5.59
C SER A 77 11.69 6.27 -5.97
N TRP A 78 11.78 5.81 -7.24
CA TRP A 78 13.00 5.17 -7.75
C TRP A 78 14.21 6.10 -7.66
N GLN A 79 14.03 7.40 -7.91
CA GLN A 79 15.11 8.38 -7.78
C GLN A 79 15.65 8.46 -6.35
N LYS A 80 14.76 8.48 -5.34
CA LYS A 80 15.17 8.51 -3.94
C LYS A 80 15.90 7.22 -3.56
N THR A 81 15.37 6.06 -3.96
CA THR A 81 16.00 4.75 -3.73
C THR A 81 17.38 4.69 -4.34
N ALA A 82 17.54 5.08 -5.61
CA ALA A 82 18.82 5.10 -6.31
C ALA A 82 19.83 6.03 -5.63
N ASN A 83 19.41 7.25 -5.27
CA ASN A 83 20.27 8.21 -4.58
C ASN A 83 20.73 7.72 -3.19
N GLN A 84 19.85 7.04 -2.46
CA GLN A 84 20.18 6.48 -1.15
C GLN A 84 21.16 5.30 -1.28
N ALA A 85 20.90 4.38 -2.20
CA ALA A 85 21.80 3.25 -2.48
C ALA A 85 23.19 3.73 -2.93
N TYR A 86 23.24 4.71 -3.85
CA TYR A 86 24.49 5.30 -4.33
C TYR A 86 25.33 5.90 -3.19
N LYS A 87 24.70 6.61 -2.24
CA LYS A 87 25.41 7.16 -1.07
C LYS A 87 26.07 6.08 -0.22
N VAL A 88 25.39 4.95 -0.01
CA VAL A 88 25.94 3.80 0.72
C VAL A 88 27.13 3.21 -0.04
N PHE A 89 26.98 2.93 -1.34
CA PHE A 89 28.08 2.40 -2.15
C PHE A 89 29.30 3.33 -2.16
N LYS A 90 29.08 4.64 -2.28
CA LYS A 90 30.16 5.64 -2.23
C LYS A 90 30.85 5.70 -0.86
N SER A 91 30.15 5.39 0.23
CA SER A 91 30.74 5.39 1.58
C SER A 91 31.62 4.18 1.88
N LEU A 92 31.52 3.12 1.06
CA LEU A 92 32.29 1.89 1.18
C LEU A 92 33.49 1.83 0.23
N ALA A 93 33.58 2.78 -0.71
CA ALA A 93 34.68 2.93 -1.65
C ALA A 93 35.72 3.91 -1.09
#